data_AF-A0A2G4FWX9-F1
#
_entry.id   AF-A0A2G4FWX9-F1
#
_cell.length_a   1.000
_cell.length_b   1.000
_cell.length_c   1.000
_cell.angle_alpha   90.00
_cell.angle_beta   90.00
_cell.angle_gamma   90.00
#
_symmetry.space_group_name_H-M   'P 1'
#
loop_
_entity.id
_entity.type
_entity.pdbx_description
1 polymer ?
#
loop_
_entity_poly.entity_id
_entity_poly.type
_entity_poly.pdbx_seq_one_letter_code
_entity_poly.pdbx_strand_id
1 'polypeptide(L)'
;MTTATCTCLVDSRDAKRRAQKLEGTSRRFDASKTGMVRCTVPSPPVTISSPADGDCQSDAVPRMTRNGTPTANDLSGRRTVICTSRRTGRVIGIWFTLKATRPQTVAGDNLPKLADVPPPPRSMIPTATRMLSMAALLMATWACAEPPAAEPPAVRADAPPLRWGGDAEGGAPFVEADVVDPTRVRGFDVEIATMLAQGLGREPQFVQVAWASIEQSVARGDFTIGMSGLEDRPALHERFAVSLPYYEFREVLAVRAADSARVHTLADLRGRRVATLGATMAWDMVLAAKSAHGVLPVSYDDDVHPYSDLVSGRVDAVLLDHVLAERSLRRIGGFVIQPDALARGHYVAVLAAGDSALRDAVNATLRARMRDGSLERVFRSWNVWDAQQAAFQQQVLRDSVPRSETRTVDRNTATSITTYLPALLRAAVITLLLSVLAMVLAITIGIGLAAGRVYGARPLRILLTAYVEIIRGTPVLLQLFVLYYGLSDVVRLPAFAAAVIGLGLNYAAYESEIYRAALEAIPTLQLEAARTLGLSEGQILRLVRGPQALRLALAPMTNDFVALLKDSSLVSVITVVELTKQTAIYATNAGSWAIPGALCAIVYLSMSLPLSRMARRLEQRWKIV
;
A
#
# COMPACT_ATOMS: atom_id res chain seq x y z
N MET A 1 35.85 -16.24 -17.39
CA MET A 1 35.36 -14.88 -17.68
C MET A 1 34.08 -14.67 -16.90
N THR A 2 34.18 -14.12 -15.69
CA THR A 2 33.04 -13.61 -14.94
C THR A 2 33.59 -12.53 -14.00
N THR A 3 33.39 -11.29 -14.41
CA THR A 3 33.88 -10.08 -13.74
C THR A 3 32.85 -9.71 -12.67
N ALA A 4 33.17 -9.95 -11.40
CA ALA A 4 32.38 -9.43 -10.28
C ALA A 4 32.87 -8.03 -9.94
N THR A 5 32.03 -7.02 -10.23
CA THR A 5 32.30 -5.61 -9.95
C THR A 5 31.82 -5.32 -8.53
N CYS A 6 32.74 -5.11 -7.59
CA CYS A 6 32.43 -4.61 -6.25
C CYS A 6 32.42 -3.08 -6.27
N THR A 7 31.26 -2.48 -6.09
CA THR A 7 31.10 -1.03 -5.90
C THR A 7 31.23 -0.69 -4.43
N CYS A 8 32.35 -0.07 -4.03
CA CYS A 8 32.50 0.51 -2.70
C CYS A 8 31.75 1.85 -2.62
N LEU A 9 30.77 1.93 -1.72
CA LEU A 9 30.17 3.18 -1.27
C LEU A 9 31.20 3.94 -0.41
N VAL A 10 31.64 5.09 -0.89
CA VAL A 10 32.45 6.04 -0.12
C VAL A 10 31.53 7.13 0.43
N ASP A 11 31.55 7.28 1.76
CA ASP A 11 30.86 8.30 2.53
C ASP A 11 31.28 9.72 2.09
N SER A 12 30.32 10.49 1.59
CA SER A 12 30.53 11.71 0.81
C SER A 12 30.67 12.99 1.65
N ARG A 13 31.19 12.91 2.88
CA ARG A 13 31.32 14.10 3.77
C ARG A 13 32.73 14.64 3.99
N ASP A 14 33.78 13.91 3.59
CA ASP A 14 35.17 14.39 3.77
C ASP A 14 35.92 14.80 2.48
N ALA A 15 35.35 14.55 1.30
CA ALA A 15 36.00 14.88 0.02
C ALA A 15 35.90 16.35 -0.40
N LYS A 16 35.01 17.15 0.20
CA LYS A 16 34.79 18.57 -0.19
C LYS A 16 35.64 19.59 0.57
N ARG A 17 36.38 19.21 1.62
CA ARG A 17 37.25 20.12 2.39
C ARG A 17 38.73 20.09 1.99
N ARG A 18 39.16 19.16 1.13
CA ARG A 18 40.57 19.04 0.68
C ARG A 18 40.82 19.42 -0.79
N ALA A 19 39.79 19.77 -1.56
CA ALA A 19 39.93 20.13 -2.98
C ALA A 19 40.02 21.64 -3.26
N GLN A 20 40.21 22.49 -2.25
CA GLN A 20 40.27 23.95 -2.42
C GLN A 20 41.58 24.60 -1.93
N LYS A 21 42.66 23.82 -1.85
CA LYS A 21 43.98 24.33 -1.54
C LYS A 21 45.02 23.47 -2.26
N LEU A 22 45.46 23.94 -3.43
CA LEU A 22 46.72 23.68 -4.15
C LEU A 22 46.50 23.83 -5.68
N GLU A 23 46.30 25.06 -6.14
CA GLU A 23 46.69 25.43 -7.50
C GLU A 23 48.12 25.99 -7.45
N GLY A 24 48.99 25.45 -8.31
CA GLY A 24 50.33 25.97 -8.53
C GLY A 24 51.44 25.02 -8.10
N THR A 25 51.79 24.05 -8.95
CA THR A 25 53.14 23.91 -9.54
C THR A 25 53.25 22.60 -10.31
N SER A 26 53.79 22.70 -11.53
CA SER A 26 54.15 21.56 -12.37
C SER A 26 55.28 20.77 -11.70
N ARG A 27 55.21 19.43 -11.72
CA ARG A 27 56.38 18.54 -11.90
C ARG A 27 55.92 17.09 -12.08
N ARG A 28 56.46 16.45 -13.13
CA ARG A 28 56.51 14.99 -13.32
C ARG A 28 57.10 14.33 -12.08
N PHE A 29 56.50 13.24 -11.61
CA PHE A 29 57.26 12.24 -10.84
C PHE A 29 56.84 10.81 -11.18
N ASP A 30 57.88 10.00 -11.11
CA ASP A 30 58.15 8.70 -11.70
C ASP A 30 57.59 7.54 -10.87
N ALA A 31 57.25 6.45 -11.55
CA ALA A 31 56.68 5.24 -10.98
C ALA A 31 57.81 4.28 -10.59
N SER A 32 58.31 4.39 -9.36
CA SER A 32 58.93 3.26 -8.65
C SER A 32 59.18 3.60 -7.18
N LYS A 33 58.49 2.89 -6.27
CA LYS A 33 59.02 2.36 -4.99
C LYS A 33 57.90 1.84 -4.09
N THR A 34 57.90 0.51 -3.93
CA THR A 34 57.77 -0.26 -2.68
C THR A 34 56.79 0.20 -1.59
N GLY A 35 55.86 -0.71 -1.26
CA GLY A 35 55.10 -0.68 -0.01
C GLY A 35 54.27 -1.95 0.18
N MET A 36 54.95 -3.05 0.52
CA MET A 36 54.32 -4.31 0.92
C MET A 36 53.57 -4.09 2.24
N VAL A 37 52.24 -4.27 2.26
CA VAL A 37 51.46 -4.30 3.51
C VAL A 37 50.64 -5.58 3.55
N ARG A 38 51.01 -6.44 4.51
CA ARG A 38 50.30 -7.65 4.95
C ARG A 38 48.84 -7.31 5.30
N CYS A 39 47.90 -8.03 4.70
CA CYS A 39 46.53 -8.10 5.20
C CYS A 39 46.45 -9.20 6.26
N THR A 40 46.42 -8.80 7.54
CA THR A 40 46.00 -9.66 8.66
C THR A 40 44.49 -9.49 8.86
N VAL A 41 43.77 -10.61 8.78
CA VAL A 41 42.34 -10.74 9.07
C VAL A 41 42.11 -10.59 10.58
N PRO A 42 41.16 -9.76 11.05
CA PRO A 42 40.68 -9.84 12.42
C PRO A 42 39.45 -10.76 12.49
N SER A 43 39.63 -11.93 13.10
CA SER A 43 38.55 -12.75 13.64
C SER A 43 37.85 -12.01 14.80
N PRO A 44 36.52 -12.14 15.01
CA PRO A 44 35.92 -11.70 16.26
C PRO A 44 36.14 -12.75 17.37
N PRO A 45 36.48 -12.34 18.61
CA PRO A 45 36.52 -13.26 19.73
C PRO A 45 35.13 -13.44 20.33
N VAL A 46 34.79 -14.70 20.58
CA VAL A 46 33.81 -15.14 21.57
C VAL A 46 34.51 -15.14 22.93
N THR A 47 34.01 -14.37 23.91
CA THR A 47 34.30 -14.67 25.31
C THR A 47 33.11 -14.35 26.21
N ILE A 48 32.71 -15.40 26.92
CA ILE A 48 31.70 -15.51 27.95
C ILE A 48 32.31 -14.96 29.25
N SER A 49 31.61 -14.06 29.95
CA SER A 49 31.89 -13.73 31.33
C SER A 49 30.78 -14.27 32.25
N SER A 50 31.20 -15.17 33.13
CA SER A 50 30.44 -15.69 34.28
C SER A 50 30.55 -14.70 35.45
N PRO A 51 29.47 -14.48 36.24
CA PRO A 51 29.60 -13.95 37.60
C PRO A 51 29.42 -15.09 38.61
N ALA A 52 30.51 -15.40 39.34
CA ALA A 52 30.45 -16.07 40.63
C ALA A 52 30.40 -14.99 41.72
N ASP A 53 29.35 -15.02 42.54
CA ASP A 53 29.40 -15.07 44.01
C ASP A 53 28.02 -14.70 44.57
N GLY A 54 27.49 -15.62 45.37
CA GLY A 54 26.09 -15.67 45.78
C GLY A 54 25.74 -14.86 47.01
N ASP A 55 24.44 -14.67 47.21
CA ASP A 55 23.75 -15.12 48.42
C ASP A 55 22.23 -15.03 48.19
N CYS A 56 21.55 -16.18 48.19
CA CYS A 56 20.09 -16.27 48.20
C CYS A 56 19.67 -17.07 49.42
N GLN A 57 19.27 -16.36 50.47
CA GLN A 57 18.56 -16.96 51.61
C GLN A 57 17.10 -17.22 51.23
N SER A 58 16.67 -18.44 51.50
CA SER A 58 15.27 -18.87 51.53
C SER A 58 14.71 -18.59 52.92
N ASP A 59 13.69 -17.74 53.03
CA ASP A 59 12.85 -17.71 54.22
C ASP A 59 11.37 -17.79 53.84
N ALA A 60 10.73 -18.79 54.42
CA ALA A 60 9.32 -19.09 54.36
C ALA A 60 8.69 -18.73 55.71
N VAL A 61 7.62 -17.93 55.73
CA VAL A 61 6.56 -18.01 56.78
C VAL A 61 5.22 -17.53 56.18
N PRO A 62 4.11 -18.27 56.36
CA PRO A 62 2.79 -17.92 55.85
C PRO A 62 1.97 -17.10 56.86
N ARG A 63 1.15 -16.16 56.39
CA ARG A 63 0.11 -15.52 57.21
C ARG A 63 -1.23 -16.20 56.97
N MET A 64 -1.68 -16.97 57.97
CA MET A 64 -3.04 -17.45 58.11
C MET A 64 -4.03 -16.29 58.22
N THR A 65 -5.15 -16.37 57.50
CA THR A 65 -6.44 -15.84 57.97
C THR A 65 -7.52 -16.89 57.80
N ARG A 66 -8.56 -16.72 58.59
CA ARG A 66 -9.38 -17.73 59.26
C ARG A 66 -10.73 -17.84 58.54
N ASN A 67 -11.00 -19.00 57.94
CA ASN A 67 -12.30 -19.69 57.79
C ASN A 67 -12.21 -20.68 56.62
N GLY A 68 -12.24 -21.97 56.94
CA GLY A 68 -11.94 -23.06 56.01
C GLY A 68 -13.15 -23.55 55.19
N THR A 69 -12.90 -23.92 53.94
CA THR A 69 -12.93 -25.32 53.44
C THR A 69 -12.42 -25.35 51.98
N PRO A 70 -11.78 -26.45 51.53
CA PRO A 70 -11.02 -26.50 50.28
C PRO A 70 -11.80 -27.16 49.14
N THR A 71 -11.49 -26.79 47.89
CA THR A 71 -11.76 -27.64 46.70
C THR A 71 -10.56 -27.66 45.76
N ALA A 72 -10.41 -28.82 45.13
CA ALA A 72 -9.18 -29.43 44.64
C ALA A 72 -8.64 -28.90 43.30
N ASN A 73 -7.38 -29.28 43.04
CA ASN A 73 -6.61 -29.26 41.80
C ASN A 73 -5.81 -27.99 41.45
N ASP A 74 -4.73 -27.78 42.22
CA ASP A 74 -3.47 -27.26 41.71
C ASP A 74 -2.47 -28.43 41.54
N LEU A 75 -2.32 -28.89 40.31
CA LEU A 75 -1.23 -29.76 39.87
C LEU A 75 -0.62 -29.15 38.61
N SER A 76 0.05 -28.01 38.76
CA SER A 76 1.12 -27.66 37.82
C SER A 76 2.32 -27.10 38.58
N GLY A 77 3.35 -27.92 38.73
CA GLY A 77 4.62 -27.52 39.34
C GLY A 77 5.37 -26.50 38.47
N ARG A 78 4.91 -25.24 38.47
CA ARG A 78 5.64 -24.09 37.92
C ARG A 78 6.19 -23.26 39.08
N ARG A 79 7.51 -23.21 39.22
CA ARG A 79 8.15 -22.19 40.07
C ARG A 79 8.24 -20.88 39.30
N THR A 80 7.65 -19.84 39.86
CA THR A 80 7.75 -18.46 39.35
C THR A 80 8.79 -17.72 40.19
N VAL A 81 9.80 -17.14 39.55
CA VAL A 81 10.77 -16.26 40.21
C VAL A 81 10.53 -14.83 39.74
N ILE A 82 10.28 -13.92 40.67
CA ILE A 82 10.04 -12.49 40.41
C ILE A 82 11.28 -11.72 40.87
N CYS A 83 11.94 -11.02 39.96
CA CYS A 83 13.04 -10.10 40.28
C CYS A 83 12.57 -8.64 40.20
N THR A 84 12.76 -7.89 41.28
CA THR A 84 12.47 -6.46 41.37
C THR A 84 13.76 -5.66 41.54
N SER A 85 13.87 -4.51 40.86
CA SER A 85 14.99 -3.57 41.05
C SER A 85 14.85 -2.80 42.37
N ARG A 86 15.89 -2.85 43.23
CA ARG A 86 15.93 -2.15 44.52
C ARG A 86 16.01 -0.62 44.44
N ARG A 87 16.09 -0.01 43.26
CA ARG A 87 16.16 1.46 43.12
C ARG A 87 14.88 2.13 42.64
N THR A 88 13.90 1.38 42.10
CA THR A 88 12.69 1.98 41.50
C THR A 88 11.39 1.22 41.75
N GLY A 89 11.40 0.06 42.40
CA GLY A 89 10.19 -0.66 42.80
C GLY A 89 9.33 -1.20 41.65
N ARG A 90 9.80 -1.16 40.39
CA ARG A 90 9.10 -1.74 39.24
C ARG A 90 9.61 -3.15 38.92
N VAL A 91 8.68 -4.02 38.54
CA VAL A 91 8.93 -5.39 38.06
C VAL A 91 9.54 -5.33 36.66
N ILE A 92 10.70 -5.95 36.45
CA ILE A 92 11.46 -5.84 35.18
C ILE A 92 11.29 -7.10 34.30
N GLY A 93 10.64 -8.16 34.78
CA GLY A 93 10.24 -9.29 33.94
C GLY A 93 9.82 -10.53 34.71
N ILE A 94 9.01 -11.38 34.07
CA ILE A 94 8.56 -12.69 34.55
C ILE A 94 9.12 -13.75 33.60
N TRP A 95 9.85 -14.73 34.12
CA TRP A 95 10.41 -15.83 33.33
C TRP A 95 9.79 -17.17 33.74
N PHE A 96 9.35 -17.95 32.76
CA PHE A 96 8.93 -19.34 32.94
C PHE A 96 10.06 -20.27 32.51
N THR A 97 10.42 -21.24 33.36
CA THR A 97 11.34 -22.32 32.99
C THR A 97 10.53 -23.59 32.67
N LEU A 98 10.59 -24.02 31.41
CA LEU A 98 10.08 -25.33 30.96
C LEU A 98 11.20 -26.36 31.10
N LYS A 99 11.04 -27.30 32.03
CA LYS A 99 11.95 -28.46 32.16
C LYS A 99 11.37 -29.61 31.33
N ALA A 100 12.07 -29.99 30.26
CA ALA A 100 11.75 -31.19 29.49
C ALA A 100 12.11 -32.45 30.31
N THR A 101 11.13 -33.32 30.56
CA THR A 101 11.35 -34.64 31.18
C THR A 101 11.22 -35.74 30.13
N ARG A 102 12.29 -36.52 29.95
CA ARG A 102 12.28 -37.81 29.22
C ARG A 102 11.48 -38.86 30.02
N PRO A 103 10.82 -39.83 29.36
CA PRO A 103 10.10 -40.90 30.06
C PRO A 103 11.08 -41.95 30.59
N GLN A 104 10.99 -42.25 31.88
CA GLN A 104 11.62 -43.43 32.50
C GLN A 104 10.62 -44.58 32.54
N THR A 105 11.05 -45.74 32.05
CA THR A 105 10.48 -47.07 32.30
C THR A 105 10.69 -47.47 33.75
N VAL A 106 9.64 -47.94 34.42
CA VAL A 106 9.74 -48.65 35.70
C VAL A 106 8.96 -49.95 35.61
N ALA A 107 9.68 -51.04 35.87
CA ALA A 107 9.18 -52.39 36.07
C ALA A 107 8.82 -52.62 37.54
N GLY A 108 7.94 -53.60 37.79
CA GLY A 108 7.94 -54.38 39.03
C GLY A 108 6.78 -54.16 40.00
N ASP A 109 6.00 -55.23 40.16
CA ASP A 109 5.41 -55.73 41.40
C ASP A 109 4.23 -54.98 42.05
N ASN A 110 3.03 -55.53 41.85
CA ASN A 110 2.28 -56.19 42.94
C ASN A 110 0.90 -56.71 42.44
N LEU A 111 0.71 -58.02 42.57
CA LEU A 111 -0.58 -58.71 42.44
C LEU A 111 -1.30 -58.75 43.79
N PRO A 112 -2.65 -58.81 43.77
CA PRO A 112 -3.30 -59.92 44.46
C PRO A 112 -4.31 -60.67 43.58
N LYS A 113 -4.30 -62.01 43.74
CA LYS A 113 -5.33 -63.01 43.34
C LYS A 113 -6.61 -62.79 44.20
N LEU A 114 -7.83 -63.25 43.94
CA LEU A 114 -8.48 -64.27 43.09
C LEU A 114 -10.01 -63.99 43.19
N ALA A 115 -10.84 -64.30 42.18
CA ALA A 115 -12.17 -64.94 42.37
C ALA A 115 -12.94 -65.11 41.04
N ASP A 116 -13.43 -66.32 40.85
CA ASP A 116 -14.20 -66.86 39.72
C ASP A 116 -15.64 -66.32 39.62
N VAL A 117 -16.13 -66.11 38.39
CA VAL A 117 -17.56 -66.07 38.04
C VAL A 117 -17.76 -66.79 36.68
N PRO A 118 -18.72 -67.74 36.55
CA PRO A 118 -18.84 -68.61 35.37
C PRO A 118 -19.61 -67.95 34.21
N PRO A 119 -19.42 -68.39 32.94
CA PRO A 119 -20.22 -67.91 31.81
C PRO A 119 -21.58 -68.62 31.69
N PRO A 120 -22.63 -67.96 31.16
CA PRO A 120 -23.95 -68.55 30.94
C PRO A 120 -23.99 -69.48 29.70
N PRO A 121 -25.05 -70.31 29.55
CA PRO A 121 -24.99 -71.52 28.74
C PRO A 121 -25.09 -71.28 27.23
N ARG A 122 -24.49 -72.22 26.48
CA ARG A 122 -24.50 -72.29 25.02
C ARG A 122 -25.89 -72.65 24.50
N SER A 123 -26.54 -71.73 23.77
CA SER A 123 -27.64 -72.07 22.86
C SER A 123 -27.12 -72.18 21.43
N MET A 124 -27.45 -73.31 20.79
CA MET A 124 -27.17 -73.63 19.39
C MET A 124 -27.94 -72.68 18.47
N ILE A 125 -27.24 -72.01 17.56
CA ILE A 125 -27.83 -71.37 16.37
C ILE A 125 -26.97 -71.74 15.15
N PRO A 126 -27.55 -72.10 13.99
CA PRO A 126 -26.85 -72.81 12.92
C PRO A 126 -25.81 -71.97 12.18
N THR A 127 -24.78 -72.66 11.73
CA THR A 127 -23.51 -72.22 11.12
C THR A 127 -23.63 -71.63 9.70
N ALA A 128 -24.75 -70.98 9.35
CA ALA A 128 -24.96 -70.42 8.00
C ALA A 128 -24.90 -68.88 7.96
N THR A 129 -25.00 -68.19 9.10
CA THR A 129 -25.10 -66.71 9.14
C THR A 129 -23.76 -65.99 9.38
N ARG A 130 -22.68 -66.71 9.73
CA ARG A 130 -21.38 -66.09 10.06
C ARG A 130 -20.51 -65.72 8.85
N MET A 131 -20.72 -66.32 7.68
CA MET A 131 -19.93 -66.00 6.48
C MET A 131 -20.43 -64.75 5.73
N LEU A 132 -21.73 -64.42 5.81
CA LEU A 132 -22.26 -63.20 5.19
C LEU A 132 -22.01 -61.94 6.03
N SER A 133 -21.95 -62.04 7.36
CA SER A 133 -21.66 -60.90 8.23
C SER A 133 -20.17 -60.50 8.24
N MET A 134 -19.25 -61.40 7.90
CA MET A 134 -17.81 -61.09 7.84
C MET A 134 -17.42 -60.42 6.52
N ALA A 135 -18.09 -60.76 5.41
CA ALA A 135 -17.93 -60.08 4.11
C ALA A 135 -18.57 -58.68 4.11
N ALA A 136 -19.72 -58.49 4.78
CA ALA A 136 -20.33 -57.18 4.94
C ALA A 136 -19.52 -56.24 5.85
N LEU A 137 -18.85 -56.77 6.88
CA LEU A 137 -18.00 -55.98 7.77
C LEU A 137 -16.65 -55.61 7.13
N LEU A 138 -16.12 -56.45 6.23
CA LEU A 138 -14.92 -56.15 5.43
C LEU A 138 -15.18 -55.21 4.24
N MET A 139 -16.41 -55.21 3.69
CA MET A 139 -16.82 -54.23 2.68
C MET A 139 -17.22 -52.87 3.27
N ALA A 140 -17.75 -52.84 4.50
CA ALA A 140 -18.08 -51.61 5.22
C ALA A 140 -16.83 -50.86 5.73
N THR A 141 -15.71 -51.54 5.99
CA THR A 141 -14.45 -50.89 6.36
C THR A 141 -13.65 -50.36 5.16
N TRP A 142 -13.94 -50.82 3.94
CA TRP A 142 -13.36 -50.26 2.71
C TRP A 142 -14.12 -49.03 2.20
N ALA A 143 -15.41 -48.92 2.54
CA ALA A 143 -16.27 -47.79 2.14
C ALA A 143 -16.22 -46.56 3.08
N CYS A 144 -15.57 -46.67 4.25
CA CYS A 144 -15.42 -45.58 5.23
C CYS A 144 -13.96 -45.14 5.47
N ALA A 145 -13.01 -45.60 4.64
CA ALA A 145 -11.67 -45.05 4.65
C ALA A 145 -11.64 -43.73 3.87
N GLU A 146 -12.02 -42.65 4.55
CA GLU A 146 -11.60 -41.31 4.13
C GLU A 146 -10.08 -41.33 3.99
N PRO A 147 -9.51 -40.97 2.81
CA PRO A 147 -8.06 -40.88 2.70
C PRO A 147 -7.58 -39.92 3.77
N PRO A 148 -6.51 -40.24 4.52
CA PRO A 148 -5.95 -39.30 5.48
C PRO A 148 -5.72 -37.99 4.75
N ALA A 149 -6.23 -36.89 5.30
CA ALA A 149 -5.99 -35.56 4.76
C ALA A 149 -4.49 -35.46 4.48
N ALA A 150 -4.14 -35.37 3.20
CA ALA A 150 -2.74 -35.36 2.79
C ALA A 150 -2.05 -34.28 3.61
N GLU A 151 -1.04 -34.67 4.40
CA GLU A 151 -0.19 -33.70 5.06
C GLU A 151 0.26 -32.70 3.99
N PRO A 152 0.13 -31.38 4.23
CA PRO A 152 0.58 -30.40 3.25
C PRO A 152 2.02 -30.74 2.86
N PRO A 153 2.35 -30.76 1.55
CA PRO A 153 3.69 -31.13 1.13
C PRO A 153 4.68 -30.26 1.89
N ALA A 154 5.61 -30.91 2.61
CA ALA A 154 6.62 -30.20 3.38
C ALA A 154 7.30 -29.19 2.45
N VAL A 155 7.47 -27.95 2.92
CA VAL A 155 8.14 -26.90 2.15
C VAL A 155 9.47 -27.46 1.68
N ARG A 156 9.65 -27.51 0.35
CA ARG A 156 10.88 -28.03 -0.24
C ARG A 156 11.95 -27.00 0.03
N ALA A 157 12.95 -27.35 0.83
CA ALA A 157 14.04 -26.46 1.23
C ALA A 157 14.77 -25.80 0.03
N ASP A 158 14.74 -26.46 -1.14
CA ASP A 158 15.38 -25.99 -2.37
C ASP A 158 14.41 -25.34 -3.39
N ALA A 159 13.11 -25.23 -3.09
CA ALA A 159 12.16 -24.61 -4.02
C ALA A 159 12.23 -23.07 -3.93
N PRO A 160 12.23 -22.35 -5.07
CA PRO A 160 12.23 -20.89 -5.04
C PRO A 160 10.97 -20.37 -4.34
N PRO A 161 11.05 -19.24 -3.61
CA PRO A 161 9.88 -18.69 -2.92
C PRO A 161 8.77 -18.34 -3.91
N LEU A 162 7.52 -18.57 -3.53
CA LEU A 162 6.35 -18.14 -4.28
C LEU A 162 6.18 -16.63 -4.09
N ARG A 163 6.70 -15.87 -5.05
CA ARG A 163 6.50 -14.42 -5.10
C ARG A 163 5.05 -14.15 -5.47
N TRP A 164 4.33 -13.45 -4.61
CA TRP A 164 2.97 -13.00 -4.87
C TRP A 164 2.88 -11.50 -4.59
N GLY A 165 2.04 -10.80 -5.33
CA GLY A 165 1.90 -9.36 -5.24
C GLY A 165 0.50 -8.92 -4.83
N GLY A 166 0.45 -7.78 -4.16
CA GLY A 166 -0.78 -7.13 -3.68
C GLY A 166 -0.46 -5.73 -3.15
N ASP A 167 -1.47 -5.07 -2.60
CA ASP A 167 -1.36 -3.69 -2.14
C ASP A 167 -1.65 -3.54 -0.63
N ALA A 168 -0.64 -3.21 0.16
CA ALA A 168 -0.76 -2.98 1.59
C ALA A 168 -1.16 -1.53 1.98
N GLU A 169 -1.21 -0.58 1.03
CA GLU A 169 -1.52 0.84 1.29
C GLU A 169 -3.03 1.09 1.44
N GLY A 170 -3.86 0.28 0.76
CA GLY A 170 -5.32 0.34 0.78
C GLY A 170 -6.01 -1.00 0.54
N GLY A 171 -5.33 -2.11 0.85
CA GLY A 171 -5.84 -3.46 0.59
C GLY A 171 -6.52 -4.11 1.77
N ALA A 172 -6.89 -3.42 2.84
CA ALA A 172 -7.43 -4.11 4.02
C ALA A 172 -8.92 -4.44 3.83
N PRO A 173 -9.38 -5.71 3.90
CA PRO A 173 -8.80 -6.80 4.69
C PRO A 173 -8.02 -7.85 3.88
N PHE A 174 -7.78 -7.61 2.59
CA PHE A 174 -6.99 -8.46 1.70
C PHE A 174 -5.51 -8.51 2.12
N VAL A 175 -4.86 -7.34 2.19
CA VAL A 175 -3.45 -7.12 2.51
C VAL A 175 -3.32 -5.78 3.25
N GLU A 176 -2.71 -5.80 4.43
CA GLU A 176 -2.39 -4.60 5.20
C GLU A 176 -1.07 -4.79 5.94
N ALA A 177 -0.32 -3.70 6.11
CA ALA A 177 0.84 -3.70 6.99
C ALA A 177 0.41 -3.95 8.44
N ASP A 178 1.16 -4.80 9.17
CA ASP A 178 0.90 -5.03 10.58
C ASP A 178 1.20 -3.76 11.40
N VAL A 179 0.29 -3.40 12.30
CA VAL A 179 0.39 -2.17 13.11
C VAL A 179 1.56 -2.22 14.10
N VAL A 180 1.94 -3.42 14.55
CA VAL A 180 3.03 -3.66 15.49
C VAL A 180 4.36 -3.84 14.74
N ASP A 181 4.34 -4.51 13.59
CA ASP A 181 5.51 -4.70 12.72
C ASP A 181 5.20 -4.36 11.26
N PRO A 182 5.40 -3.08 10.83
CA PRO A 182 5.09 -2.64 9.47
C PRO A 182 5.89 -3.34 8.36
N THR A 183 6.90 -4.15 8.71
CA THR A 183 7.65 -4.97 7.74
C THR A 183 6.90 -6.25 7.36
N ARG A 184 5.86 -6.61 8.11
CA ARG A 184 4.99 -7.75 7.84
C ARG A 184 3.66 -7.28 7.29
N VAL A 185 3.08 -8.13 6.46
CA VAL A 185 1.70 -7.97 5.99
C VAL A 185 0.82 -9.03 6.62
N ARG A 186 -0.44 -8.67 6.84
CA ARG A 186 -1.52 -9.56 7.25
C ARG A 186 -2.74 -9.28 6.39
N GLY A 187 -3.71 -10.19 6.40
CA GLY A 187 -4.91 -10.08 5.58
C GLY A 187 -5.36 -11.45 5.12
N PHE A 188 -6.61 -11.57 4.68
CA PHE A 188 -7.08 -12.87 4.25
C PHE A 188 -6.42 -13.30 2.93
N ASP A 189 -6.07 -12.38 2.02
CA ASP A 189 -5.30 -12.73 0.81
C ASP A 189 -3.85 -13.10 1.16
N VAL A 190 -3.28 -12.54 2.24
CA VAL A 190 -1.98 -12.98 2.78
C VAL A 190 -2.05 -14.42 3.28
N GLU A 191 -3.11 -14.77 4.01
CA GLU A 191 -3.32 -16.14 4.51
C GLU A 191 -3.63 -17.12 3.37
N ILE A 192 -4.40 -16.71 2.36
CA ILE A 192 -4.64 -17.52 1.15
C ILE A 192 -3.34 -17.71 0.37
N ALA A 193 -2.56 -16.65 0.13
CA ALA A 193 -1.26 -16.77 -0.54
C ALA A 193 -0.31 -17.71 0.21
N THR A 194 -0.33 -17.67 1.55
CA THR A 194 0.42 -18.59 2.41
C THR A 194 -0.06 -20.05 2.23
N MET A 195 -1.37 -20.29 2.22
CA MET A 195 -1.94 -21.61 1.96
C MET A 195 -1.62 -22.13 0.56
N LEU A 196 -1.62 -21.25 -0.45
CA LEU A 196 -1.22 -21.58 -1.82
C LEU A 196 0.26 -21.96 -1.89
N ALA A 197 1.13 -21.17 -1.26
CA ALA A 197 2.55 -21.47 -1.18
C ALA A 197 2.82 -22.83 -0.53
N GLN A 198 2.18 -23.10 0.60
CA GLN A 198 2.26 -24.39 1.29
C GLN A 198 1.74 -25.56 0.43
N GLY A 199 0.61 -25.40 -0.26
CA GLY A 199 0.10 -26.42 -1.19
C GLY A 199 1.03 -26.70 -2.37
N LEU A 200 1.85 -25.71 -2.75
CA LEU A 200 2.89 -25.83 -3.77
C LEU A 200 4.26 -26.25 -3.21
N GLY A 201 4.39 -26.42 -1.89
CA GLY A 201 5.65 -26.74 -1.22
C GLY A 201 6.70 -25.62 -1.31
N ARG A 202 6.27 -24.34 -1.31
CA ARG A 202 7.10 -23.13 -1.43
C ARG A 202 6.87 -22.20 -0.24
N GLU A 203 7.84 -21.34 0.05
CA GLU A 203 7.67 -20.22 1.00
C GLU A 203 6.97 -19.02 0.32
N PRO A 204 5.97 -18.38 0.94
CA PRO A 204 5.35 -17.18 0.40
C PRO A 204 6.27 -15.96 0.54
N GLN A 205 6.38 -15.16 -0.51
CA GLN A 205 7.09 -13.88 -0.48
C GLN A 205 6.22 -12.77 -1.06
N PHE A 206 5.84 -11.81 -0.21
CA PHE A 206 5.03 -10.67 -0.62
C PHE A 206 5.84 -9.63 -1.41
N VAL A 207 5.22 -9.05 -2.43
CA VAL A 207 5.75 -7.95 -3.24
C VAL A 207 4.71 -6.82 -3.27
N GLN A 208 5.03 -5.69 -2.62
CA GLN A 208 4.19 -4.51 -2.61
C GLN A 208 4.11 -3.88 -4.01
N VAL A 209 2.91 -3.65 -4.50
CA VAL A 209 2.60 -2.83 -5.68
C VAL A 209 1.31 -2.06 -5.45
N ALA A 210 1.10 -0.95 -6.15
CA ALA A 210 -0.20 -0.29 -6.15
C ALA A 210 -1.25 -1.22 -6.76
N TRP A 211 -2.47 -1.24 -6.20
CA TRP A 211 -3.56 -2.13 -6.62
C TRP A 211 -3.79 -2.12 -8.15
N ALA A 212 -3.85 -0.91 -8.73
CA ALA A 212 -4.07 -0.71 -10.16
C ALA A 212 -2.96 -1.28 -11.07
N SER A 213 -1.82 -1.69 -10.50
CA SER A 213 -0.64 -2.20 -11.22
C SER A 213 -0.41 -3.71 -11.04
N ILE A 214 -1.26 -4.42 -10.27
CA ILE A 214 -1.06 -5.85 -9.97
C ILE A 214 -1.02 -6.68 -11.27
N GLU A 215 -2.03 -6.54 -12.12
CA GLU A 215 -2.15 -7.27 -13.40
C GLU A 215 -0.91 -7.07 -14.29
N GLN A 216 -0.45 -5.82 -14.42
CA GLN A 216 0.70 -5.50 -15.24
C GLN A 216 1.99 -6.11 -14.68
N SER A 217 2.12 -6.12 -13.35
CA SER A 217 3.30 -6.67 -12.66
C SER A 217 3.37 -8.18 -12.81
N VAL A 218 2.23 -8.88 -12.82
CA VAL A 218 2.14 -10.30 -13.22
C VAL A 218 2.57 -10.48 -14.67
N ALA A 219 2.06 -9.66 -15.59
CA ALA A 219 2.42 -9.76 -17.01
C ALA A 219 3.93 -9.53 -17.27
N ARG A 220 4.57 -8.67 -16.46
CA ARG A 220 6.03 -8.43 -16.52
C ARG A 220 6.86 -9.55 -15.88
N GLY A 221 6.24 -10.40 -15.05
CA GLY A 221 6.93 -11.43 -14.28
C GLY A 221 7.58 -10.92 -12.99
N ASP A 222 7.13 -9.78 -12.45
CA ASP A 222 7.65 -9.25 -11.18
C ASP A 222 7.27 -10.16 -10.00
N PHE A 223 6.16 -10.89 -10.10
CA PHE A 223 5.75 -11.94 -9.19
C PHE A 223 4.82 -12.92 -9.93
N THR A 224 4.64 -14.11 -9.35
CA THR A 224 3.97 -15.23 -10.02
C THR A 224 2.45 -15.20 -9.87
N ILE A 225 1.95 -14.71 -8.72
CA ILE A 225 0.51 -14.64 -8.43
C ILE A 225 0.16 -13.21 -8.00
N GLY A 226 -0.80 -12.59 -8.69
CA GLY A 226 -1.44 -11.35 -8.28
C GLY A 226 -2.72 -11.63 -7.48
N MET A 227 -2.83 -11.01 -6.31
CA MET A 227 -4.00 -11.04 -5.41
C MET A 227 -4.20 -9.63 -4.85
N SER A 228 -5.02 -9.46 -3.80
CA SER A 228 -5.47 -8.19 -3.21
C SER A 228 -6.87 -7.75 -3.68
N GLY A 229 -7.83 -8.69 -3.65
CA GLY A 229 -9.23 -8.41 -4.01
C GLY A 229 -9.47 -8.17 -5.49
N LEU A 230 -8.70 -8.83 -6.36
CA LEU A 230 -8.89 -8.69 -7.81
C LEU A 230 -10.22 -9.30 -8.23
N GLU A 231 -11.07 -8.48 -8.84
CA GLU A 231 -12.39 -8.87 -9.30
C GLU A 231 -12.33 -9.70 -10.58
N ASP A 232 -13.11 -10.77 -10.63
CA ASP A 232 -13.28 -11.64 -11.79
C ASP A 232 -14.02 -10.91 -12.91
N ARG A 233 -13.28 -10.48 -13.92
CA ARG A 233 -13.78 -9.72 -15.07
C ARG A 233 -13.39 -10.42 -16.37
N PRO A 234 -14.24 -10.38 -17.41
CA PRO A 234 -13.93 -11.01 -18.71
C PRO A 234 -12.57 -10.63 -19.28
N ALA A 235 -12.16 -9.37 -19.11
CA ALA A 235 -10.87 -8.86 -19.60
C ALA A 235 -9.64 -9.56 -18.96
N LEU A 236 -9.77 -10.12 -17.75
CA LEU A 236 -8.69 -10.88 -17.12
C LEU A 236 -8.47 -12.22 -17.83
N HIS A 237 -9.55 -12.93 -18.16
CA HIS A 237 -9.50 -14.24 -18.81
C HIS A 237 -8.95 -14.18 -20.24
N GLU A 238 -9.06 -13.03 -20.91
CA GLU A 238 -8.45 -12.81 -22.23
C GLU A 238 -6.92 -12.75 -22.18
N ARG A 239 -6.33 -12.50 -21.01
CA ARG A 239 -4.94 -12.06 -20.89
C ARG A 239 -4.10 -12.79 -19.85
N PHE A 240 -4.75 -13.44 -18.89
CA PHE A 240 -4.12 -14.06 -17.74
C PHE A 240 -4.66 -15.47 -17.53
N ALA A 241 -3.86 -16.30 -16.87
CA ALA A 241 -4.34 -17.57 -16.35
C ALA A 241 -5.02 -17.27 -14.99
N VAL A 242 -6.35 -17.22 -15.00
CA VAL A 242 -7.15 -16.85 -13.82
C VAL A 242 -7.46 -18.09 -12.97
N SER A 243 -7.39 -17.95 -11.65
CA SER A 243 -7.75 -19.03 -10.72
C SER A 243 -9.27 -19.25 -10.67
N LEU A 244 -9.69 -20.29 -9.97
CA LEU A 244 -11.06 -20.37 -9.48
C LEU A 244 -11.36 -19.16 -8.60
N PRO A 245 -12.59 -18.64 -8.64
CA PRO A 245 -13.01 -17.62 -7.70
C PRO A 245 -13.03 -18.21 -6.29
N TYR A 246 -12.48 -17.46 -5.34
CA TYR A 246 -12.33 -17.92 -3.96
C TYR A 246 -13.25 -17.20 -2.97
N TYR A 247 -13.85 -16.09 -3.38
CA TYR A 247 -14.74 -15.28 -2.53
C TYR A 247 -15.81 -14.58 -3.38
N GLU A 248 -17.06 -14.55 -2.93
CA GLU A 248 -18.17 -13.77 -3.52
C GLU A 248 -18.33 -12.46 -2.75
N PHE A 249 -18.16 -11.34 -3.45
CA PHE A 249 -18.41 -10.02 -2.90
C PHE A 249 -19.69 -9.41 -3.48
N ARG A 250 -20.09 -8.29 -2.89
CA ARG A 250 -21.33 -7.59 -3.17
C ARG A 250 -21.04 -6.10 -3.19
N GLU A 251 -21.47 -5.43 -4.23
CA GLU A 251 -21.38 -3.98 -4.33
C GLU A 251 -22.48 -3.37 -3.49
N VAL A 252 -22.10 -2.61 -2.47
CA VAL A 252 -23.05 -2.01 -1.54
C VAL A 252 -22.89 -0.50 -1.50
N LEU A 253 -24.01 0.18 -1.30
CA LEU A 253 -24.05 1.62 -1.22
C LEU A 253 -23.94 2.04 0.25
N ALA A 254 -22.88 2.77 0.60
CA ALA A 254 -22.73 3.40 1.90
C ALA A 254 -23.11 4.88 1.83
N VAL A 255 -23.95 5.33 2.76
CA VAL A 255 -24.45 6.71 2.85
C VAL A 255 -24.41 7.20 4.29
N ARG A 256 -24.45 8.51 4.52
CA ARG A 256 -24.60 9.02 5.90
C ARG A 256 -25.94 8.60 6.49
N ALA A 257 -26.00 8.45 7.81
CA ALA A 257 -27.21 8.05 8.52
C ALA A 257 -28.43 8.94 8.22
N ALA A 258 -28.22 10.24 8.00
CA ALA A 258 -29.28 11.19 7.65
C ALA A 258 -29.87 10.97 6.24
N ASP A 259 -29.12 10.32 5.33
CA ASP A 259 -29.53 10.07 3.95
C ASP A 259 -30.06 8.64 3.74
N SER A 260 -29.97 7.77 4.75
CA SER A 260 -30.24 6.33 4.63
C SER A 260 -31.66 5.98 4.20
N ALA A 261 -32.66 6.76 4.62
CA ALA A 261 -34.07 6.52 4.27
C ALA A 261 -34.45 7.02 2.87
N ARG A 262 -33.56 7.77 2.20
CA ARG A 262 -33.84 8.43 0.91
C ARG A 262 -33.02 7.84 -0.23
N VAL A 263 -31.86 7.26 0.06
CA VAL A 263 -30.89 6.84 -0.95
C VAL A 263 -30.71 5.33 -0.88
N HIS A 264 -31.34 4.59 -1.79
CA HIS A 264 -31.21 3.13 -1.86
C HIS A 264 -30.51 2.68 -3.15
N THR A 265 -30.59 3.49 -4.20
CA THR A 265 -30.04 3.18 -5.52
C THR A 265 -29.17 4.32 -6.05
N LEU A 266 -28.39 4.04 -7.10
CA LEU A 266 -27.62 5.09 -7.79
C LEU A 266 -28.50 6.14 -8.47
N ALA A 267 -29.76 5.81 -8.79
CA ALA A 267 -30.69 6.76 -9.38
C ALA A 267 -31.10 7.88 -8.40
N ASP A 268 -31.11 7.59 -7.09
CA ASP A 268 -31.44 8.54 -6.02
C ASP A 268 -30.35 9.62 -5.81
N LEU A 269 -29.20 9.43 -6.45
CA LEU A 269 -27.99 10.24 -6.31
C LEU A 269 -27.77 11.21 -7.49
N ARG A 270 -28.82 11.58 -8.22
CA ARG A 270 -28.73 12.58 -9.30
C ARG A 270 -28.09 13.88 -8.81
N GLY A 271 -27.01 14.31 -9.48
CA GLY A 271 -26.23 15.50 -9.12
C GLY A 271 -25.42 15.37 -7.82
N ARG A 272 -25.35 14.17 -7.22
CA ARG A 272 -24.61 13.88 -6.00
C ARG A 272 -23.28 13.19 -6.30
N ARG A 273 -22.32 13.37 -5.41
CA ARG A 273 -20.97 12.80 -5.53
C ARG A 273 -20.94 11.38 -5.01
N VAL A 274 -20.56 10.44 -5.86
CA VAL A 274 -20.44 9.02 -5.52
C VAL A 274 -18.98 8.60 -5.62
N ALA A 275 -18.40 8.26 -4.48
CA ALA A 275 -17.03 7.82 -4.36
C ALA A 275 -16.91 6.32 -4.64
N THR A 276 -15.83 5.95 -5.33
CA THR A 276 -15.41 4.57 -5.51
C THR A 276 -13.94 4.50 -5.91
N LEU A 277 -13.40 3.30 -6.07
CA LEU A 277 -12.06 3.06 -6.58
C LEU A 277 -12.05 3.10 -8.10
N GLY A 278 -10.95 3.53 -8.72
CA GLY A 278 -10.82 3.44 -10.17
C GLY A 278 -10.64 1.99 -10.64
N ALA A 279 -11.14 1.69 -11.85
CA ALA A 279 -10.93 0.39 -12.52
C ALA A 279 -11.49 -0.85 -11.79
N THR A 280 -12.56 -0.65 -11.02
CA THR A 280 -13.39 -1.68 -10.37
C THR A 280 -14.75 -1.81 -11.05
N MET A 281 -15.50 -2.87 -10.75
CA MET A 281 -16.91 -3.00 -11.15
C MET A 281 -17.74 -1.82 -10.65
N ALA A 282 -17.54 -1.39 -9.39
CA ALA A 282 -18.14 -0.18 -8.85
C ALA A 282 -17.89 1.06 -9.72
N TRP A 283 -16.68 1.27 -10.23
CA TRP A 283 -16.37 2.40 -11.13
C TRP A 283 -17.23 2.40 -12.38
N ASP A 284 -17.34 1.24 -13.04
CA ASP A 284 -18.14 1.08 -14.25
C ASP A 284 -19.63 1.33 -13.97
N MET A 285 -20.13 0.88 -12.81
CA MET A 285 -21.49 1.16 -12.36
C MET A 285 -21.73 2.67 -12.13
N VAL A 286 -20.80 3.37 -11.49
CA VAL A 286 -20.93 4.83 -11.28
C VAL A 286 -20.83 5.59 -12.60
N LEU A 287 -19.99 5.16 -13.55
CA LEU A 287 -19.91 5.76 -14.89
C LEU A 287 -21.19 5.53 -15.70
N ALA A 288 -21.79 4.34 -15.61
CA ALA A 288 -23.09 4.06 -16.22
C ALA A 288 -24.17 4.96 -15.60
N ALA A 289 -24.20 5.08 -14.26
CA ALA A 289 -25.12 5.95 -13.55
C ALA A 289 -24.90 7.44 -13.85
N LYS A 290 -23.67 7.87 -14.16
CA LYS A 290 -23.40 9.26 -14.59
C LYS A 290 -24.14 9.54 -15.89
N SER A 291 -24.06 8.61 -16.84
CA SER A 291 -24.68 8.75 -18.16
C SER A 291 -26.21 8.63 -18.08
N ALA A 292 -26.73 7.73 -17.24
CA ALA A 292 -28.16 7.47 -17.10
C ALA A 292 -28.89 8.45 -16.16
N HIS A 293 -28.28 8.79 -15.03
CA HIS A 293 -28.94 9.49 -13.93
C HIS A 293 -28.28 10.83 -13.57
N GLY A 294 -27.08 11.11 -14.05
CA GLY A 294 -26.36 12.36 -13.79
C GLY A 294 -25.66 12.39 -12.43
N VAL A 295 -25.22 11.24 -11.89
CA VAL A 295 -24.35 11.21 -10.70
C VAL A 295 -22.97 11.77 -11.02
N LEU A 296 -22.26 12.24 -10.00
CA LEU A 296 -20.91 12.80 -10.11
C LEU A 296 -19.88 11.77 -9.58
N PRO A 297 -19.17 11.03 -10.44
CA PRO A 297 -18.16 10.06 -9.99
C PRO A 297 -16.97 10.75 -9.33
N VAL A 298 -16.48 10.16 -8.24
CA VAL A 298 -15.22 10.53 -7.58
C VAL A 298 -14.38 9.27 -7.43
N SER A 299 -13.16 9.27 -7.98
CA SER A 299 -12.25 8.13 -7.94
C SER A 299 -11.15 8.35 -6.89
N TYR A 300 -10.91 7.33 -6.09
CA TYR A 300 -9.80 7.26 -5.12
C TYR A 300 -8.74 6.24 -5.58
N ASP A 301 -7.56 6.28 -4.98
CA ASP A 301 -6.49 5.29 -5.17
C ASP A 301 -6.47 4.22 -4.06
N ASP A 302 -7.23 4.43 -2.98
CA ASP A 302 -7.30 3.57 -1.80
C ASP A 302 -8.74 3.46 -1.26
N ASP A 303 -8.97 2.45 -0.42
CA ASP A 303 -10.26 2.08 0.15
C ASP A 303 -10.62 2.85 1.44
N VAL A 304 -9.70 3.64 2.01
CA VAL A 304 -9.88 4.31 3.31
C VAL A 304 -10.46 5.71 3.17
N HIS A 305 -9.88 6.52 2.29
CA HIS A 305 -10.29 7.91 2.08
C HIS A 305 -11.72 8.10 1.55
N PRO A 306 -12.32 7.20 0.72
CA PRO A 306 -13.72 7.30 0.33
C PRO A 306 -14.68 7.43 1.53
N TYR A 307 -14.48 6.60 2.57
CA TYR A 307 -15.35 6.61 3.75
C TYR A 307 -15.08 7.80 4.67
N SER A 308 -13.82 8.23 4.78
CA SER A 308 -13.46 9.46 5.50
C SER A 308 -14.12 10.69 4.85
N ASP A 309 -14.14 10.73 3.52
CA ASP A 309 -14.81 11.78 2.75
C ASP A 309 -16.34 11.68 2.82
N LEU A 310 -16.91 10.48 2.98
CA LEU A 310 -18.35 10.30 3.19
C LEU A 310 -18.80 10.89 4.53
N VAL A 311 -18.09 10.55 5.60
CA VAL A 311 -18.38 11.03 6.97
C VAL A 311 -18.18 12.53 7.08
N SER A 312 -17.12 13.07 6.45
CA SER A 312 -16.88 14.52 6.38
C SER A 312 -17.79 15.25 5.38
N GLY A 313 -18.67 14.56 4.66
CA GLY A 313 -19.59 15.17 3.69
C GLY A 313 -18.92 15.71 2.41
N ARG A 314 -17.68 15.32 2.15
CA ARG A 314 -16.98 15.58 0.88
C ARG A 314 -17.49 14.69 -0.26
N VAL A 315 -18.14 13.57 0.04
CA VAL A 315 -18.94 12.81 -0.93
C VAL A 315 -20.30 12.47 -0.33
N ASP A 316 -21.29 12.16 -1.17
CA ASP A 316 -22.67 11.90 -0.73
C ASP A 316 -22.94 10.41 -0.51
N ALA A 317 -22.24 9.54 -1.26
CA ALA A 317 -22.29 8.10 -1.12
C ALA A 317 -20.94 7.47 -1.50
N VAL A 318 -20.68 6.25 -1.01
CA VAL A 318 -19.57 5.39 -1.43
C VAL A 318 -20.16 4.10 -1.99
N LEU A 319 -19.71 3.67 -3.18
CA LEU A 319 -20.04 2.37 -3.75
C LEU A 319 -18.77 1.51 -3.80
N LEU A 320 -18.72 0.48 -2.98
CA LEU A 320 -17.61 -0.47 -2.90
C LEU A 320 -18.12 -1.81 -2.35
N ASP A 321 -17.22 -2.80 -2.34
CA ASP A 321 -17.47 -4.13 -1.80
C ASP A 321 -17.90 -4.10 -0.34
N HIS A 322 -18.87 -4.96 0.01
CA HIS A 322 -19.39 -5.04 1.37
C HIS A 322 -18.31 -5.33 2.43
N VAL A 323 -17.28 -6.09 2.08
CA VAL A 323 -16.15 -6.37 3.00
C VAL A 323 -15.36 -5.11 3.36
N LEU A 324 -15.20 -4.18 2.41
CA LEU A 324 -14.57 -2.89 2.61
C LEU A 324 -15.49 -1.97 3.42
N ALA A 325 -16.77 -1.92 3.05
CA ALA A 325 -17.77 -1.09 3.72
C ALA A 325 -17.96 -1.46 5.20
N GLU A 326 -18.13 -2.75 5.51
CA GLU A 326 -18.30 -3.24 6.87
C GLU A 326 -17.07 -2.99 7.74
N ARG A 327 -15.88 -3.17 7.16
CA ARG A 327 -14.62 -2.88 7.85
C ARG A 327 -14.50 -1.40 8.17
N SER A 328 -14.75 -0.53 7.19
CA SER A 328 -14.73 0.92 7.38
C SER A 328 -15.76 1.38 8.41
N LEU A 329 -16.92 0.73 8.46
CA LEU A 329 -17.95 0.99 9.47
C LEU A 329 -17.44 0.65 10.89
N ARG A 330 -16.69 -0.45 11.05
CA ARG A 330 -16.06 -0.81 12.34
C ARG A 330 -14.94 0.13 12.76
N ARG A 331 -14.18 0.68 11.82
CA ARG A 331 -13.01 1.55 12.10
C ARG A 331 -13.37 3.00 12.31
N ILE A 332 -14.15 3.58 11.39
CA ILE A 332 -14.44 5.02 11.32
C ILE A 332 -15.87 5.28 11.82
N GLY A 333 -16.82 4.42 11.47
CA GLY A 333 -18.23 4.61 11.78
C GLY A 333 -18.83 5.83 11.06
N GLY A 334 -19.98 6.33 11.53
CA GLY A 334 -20.57 7.58 11.05
C GLY A 334 -21.33 7.51 9.72
N PHE A 335 -21.50 6.30 9.16
CA PHE A 335 -22.31 6.04 7.96
C PHE A 335 -23.13 4.76 8.13
N VAL A 336 -24.01 4.48 7.17
CA VAL A 336 -24.87 3.30 7.09
C VAL A 336 -24.63 2.63 5.74
N ILE A 337 -24.54 1.30 5.76
CA ILE A 337 -24.48 0.47 4.55
C ILE A 337 -25.92 0.10 4.19
N GLN A 338 -26.32 0.37 2.96
CA GLN A 338 -27.64 -0.04 2.48
C GLN A 338 -27.75 -1.57 2.44
N PRO A 339 -28.91 -2.14 2.80
CA PRO A 339 -29.07 -3.59 2.93
C PRO A 339 -29.03 -4.32 1.59
N ASP A 340 -29.44 -3.64 0.52
CA ASP A 340 -29.52 -4.21 -0.82
C ASP A 340 -28.17 -4.11 -1.54
N ALA A 341 -27.70 -5.26 -2.04
CA ALA A 341 -26.56 -5.31 -2.94
C ALA A 341 -26.99 -4.85 -4.34
N LEU A 342 -26.19 -3.96 -4.94
CA LEU A 342 -26.43 -3.47 -6.30
C LEU A 342 -25.88 -4.41 -7.38
N ALA A 343 -24.82 -5.14 -7.05
CA ALA A 343 -24.22 -6.15 -7.91
C ALA A 343 -23.49 -7.20 -7.06
N ARG A 344 -23.11 -8.31 -7.69
CA ARG A 344 -22.26 -9.35 -7.10
C ARG A 344 -21.09 -9.62 -8.02
N GLY A 345 -19.94 -9.91 -7.43
CA GLY A 345 -18.73 -10.26 -8.14
C GLY A 345 -17.94 -11.30 -7.35
N HIS A 346 -16.81 -11.72 -7.91
CA HIS A 346 -15.97 -12.71 -7.28
C HIS A 346 -14.51 -12.27 -7.25
N TYR A 347 -13.77 -12.62 -6.21
CA TYR A 347 -12.31 -12.43 -6.20
C TYR A 347 -11.58 -13.64 -6.76
N VAL A 348 -10.56 -13.36 -7.57
CA VAL A 348 -9.71 -14.34 -8.23
C VAL A 348 -8.23 -13.99 -8.06
N ALA A 349 -7.37 -14.99 -8.18
CA ALA A 349 -5.95 -14.79 -8.31
C ALA A 349 -5.57 -14.82 -9.79
N VAL A 350 -4.63 -13.97 -10.20
CA VAL A 350 -4.18 -13.88 -11.60
C VAL A 350 -2.73 -14.34 -11.74
N LEU A 351 -2.46 -15.14 -12.76
CA LEU A 351 -1.15 -15.63 -13.13
C LEU A 351 -0.85 -15.26 -14.59
N ALA A 352 0.42 -15.30 -15.00
CA ALA A 352 0.77 -15.01 -16.39
C ALA A 352 0.04 -15.98 -17.34
N ALA A 353 -0.32 -15.52 -18.55
CA ALA A 353 -1.13 -16.31 -19.50
C ALA A 353 -0.52 -17.70 -19.80
N GLY A 354 0.81 -17.78 -19.82
CA GLY A 354 1.55 -19.04 -20.05
C GLY A 354 1.56 -20.01 -18.87
N ASP A 355 1.22 -19.56 -17.66
CA ASP A 355 1.36 -20.33 -16.41
C ASP A 355 0.12 -21.17 -16.08
N SER A 356 -0.52 -21.73 -17.11
CA SER A 356 -1.74 -22.54 -16.97
C SER A 356 -1.57 -23.73 -16.02
N ALA A 357 -0.41 -24.40 -16.04
CA ALA A 357 -0.10 -25.51 -15.15
C ALA A 357 -0.01 -25.08 -13.68
N LEU A 358 0.57 -23.91 -13.40
CA LEU A 358 0.63 -23.37 -12.05
C LEU A 358 -0.76 -22.93 -11.59
N ARG A 359 -1.55 -22.31 -12.47
CA ARG A 359 -2.96 -21.98 -12.23
C ARG A 359 -3.77 -23.22 -11.89
N ASP A 360 -3.52 -24.36 -12.55
CA ASP A 360 -4.19 -25.62 -12.22
C ASP A 360 -3.79 -26.16 -10.84
N ALA A 361 -2.52 -26.04 -10.46
CA ALA A 361 -2.05 -26.40 -9.12
C ALA A 361 -2.61 -25.48 -8.02
N VAL A 362 -2.73 -24.17 -8.30
CA VAL A 362 -3.43 -23.21 -7.45
C VAL A 362 -4.89 -23.61 -7.29
N ASN A 363 -5.58 -23.94 -8.39
CA ASN A 363 -6.98 -24.37 -8.36
C ASN A 363 -7.19 -25.67 -7.59
N ALA A 364 -6.27 -26.64 -7.74
CA ALA A 364 -6.30 -27.87 -6.96
C ALA A 364 -6.14 -27.58 -5.46
N THR A 365 -5.22 -26.68 -5.10
CA THR A 365 -5.00 -26.26 -3.71
C THR A 365 -6.24 -25.55 -3.16
N LEU A 366 -6.83 -24.58 -3.89
CA LEU A 366 -8.05 -23.90 -3.48
C LEU A 366 -9.20 -24.88 -3.21
N ARG A 367 -9.43 -25.84 -4.12
CA ARG A 367 -10.46 -26.87 -3.91
C ARG A 367 -10.19 -27.73 -2.68
N ALA A 368 -8.94 -28.11 -2.44
CA ALA A 368 -8.57 -28.87 -1.24
C ALA A 368 -8.87 -28.06 0.03
N ARG A 369 -8.50 -26.77 0.05
CA ARG A 369 -8.75 -25.86 1.19
C ARG A 369 -10.21 -25.48 1.40
N MET A 370 -11.00 -25.49 0.34
CA MET A 370 -12.46 -25.37 0.42
C MET A 370 -13.08 -26.63 1.04
N ARG A 371 -12.59 -27.83 0.70
CA ARG A 371 -13.11 -29.10 1.22
C ARG A 371 -12.72 -29.37 2.67
N ASP A 372 -11.48 -29.05 3.05
CA ASP A 372 -10.96 -29.28 4.41
C ASP A 372 -11.36 -28.17 5.41
N GLY A 373 -12.13 -27.17 4.97
CA GLY A 373 -12.60 -26.04 5.78
C GLY A 373 -11.51 -25.03 6.16
N SER A 374 -10.28 -25.16 5.65
CA SER A 374 -9.20 -24.19 5.94
C SER A 374 -9.49 -22.81 5.37
N LEU A 375 -10.06 -22.74 4.15
CA LEU A 375 -10.44 -21.46 3.56
C LEU A 375 -11.57 -20.79 4.34
N GLU A 376 -12.56 -21.57 4.79
CA GLU A 376 -13.63 -21.09 5.66
C GLU A 376 -13.09 -20.53 6.98
N ARG A 377 -12.11 -21.20 7.61
CA ARG A 377 -11.49 -20.72 8.85
C ARG A 377 -10.83 -19.35 8.69
N VAL A 378 -10.20 -19.09 7.54
CA VAL A 378 -9.64 -17.77 7.23
C VAL A 378 -10.74 -16.73 7.05
N PHE A 379 -11.77 -17.00 6.27
CA PHE A 379 -12.86 -16.02 6.13
C PHE A 379 -13.58 -15.75 7.46
N ARG A 380 -13.70 -16.75 8.34
CA ARG A 380 -14.22 -16.55 9.70
C ARG A 380 -13.30 -15.72 10.59
N SER A 381 -11.97 -15.92 10.54
CA SER A 381 -11.02 -15.13 11.33
C SER A 381 -11.06 -13.64 10.95
N TRP A 382 -11.38 -13.35 9.69
CA TRP A 382 -11.56 -11.99 9.17
C TRP A 382 -13.00 -11.46 9.23
N ASN A 383 -13.94 -12.24 9.77
CA ASN A 383 -15.36 -11.89 9.86
C ASN A 383 -15.99 -11.53 8.50
N VAL A 384 -15.66 -12.30 7.46
CA VAL A 384 -16.18 -12.15 6.08
C VAL A 384 -16.89 -13.42 5.58
N TRP A 385 -17.15 -14.38 6.47
CA TRP A 385 -17.88 -15.61 6.15
C TRP A 385 -19.36 -15.52 6.51
N ASP A 386 -20.23 -15.73 5.53
CA ASP A 386 -21.68 -15.78 5.72
C ASP A 386 -22.34 -16.96 4.96
N ALA A 387 -23.67 -17.06 5.05
CA ALA A 387 -24.42 -18.12 4.40
C ALA A 387 -24.37 -18.06 2.86
N GLN A 388 -24.19 -16.87 2.28
CA GLN A 388 -24.09 -16.68 0.84
C GLN A 388 -22.73 -17.19 0.34
N GLN A 389 -21.65 -16.80 1.03
CA GLN A 389 -20.30 -17.30 0.77
C GLN A 389 -20.23 -18.83 0.91
N ALA A 390 -20.91 -19.42 1.89
CA ALA A 390 -20.99 -20.87 2.04
C ALA A 390 -21.70 -21.54 0.84
N ALA A 391 -22.82 -20.97 0.39
CA ALA A 391 -23.53 -21.46 -0.78
C ALA A 391 -22.70 -21.33 -2.07
N PHE A 392 -22.00 -20.21 -2.24
CA PHE A 392 -21.08 -19.96 -3.34
C PHE A 392 -19.93 -20.97 -3.36
N GLN A 393 -19.26 -21.21 -2.23
CA GLN A 393 -18.19 -22.20 -2.15
C GLN A 393 -18.67 -23.60 -2.55
N GLN A 394 -19.88 -24.00 -2.13
CA GLN A 394 -20.48 -25.26 -2.55
C GLN A 394 -20.83 -25.28 -4.04
N GLN A 395 -21.15 -24.14 -4.65
CA GLN A 395 -21.32 -24.03 -6.09
C GLN A 395 -19.97 -24.23 -6.82
N VAL A 396 -18.92 -23.53 -6.40
CA VAL A 396 -17.56 -23.67 -6.99
C VAL A 396 -17.03 -25.11 -6.90
N LEU A 397 -17.34 -25.82 -5.81
CA LEU A 397 -16.95 -27.23 -5.64
C LEU A 397 -17.78 -28.20 -6.49
N ARG A 398 -19.05 -27.87 -6.79
CA ARG A 398 -19.94 -28.66 -7.66
C ARG A 398 -19.64 -28.44 -9.14
N ASP A 399 -19.30 -27.21 -9.50
CA ASP A 399 -18.97 -26.82 -10.87
C ASP A 399 -17.64 -27.44 -11.28
N SER A 400 -17.74 -28.66 -11.79
CA SER A 400 -16.64 -29.42 -12.38
C SER A 400 -16.31 -28.82 -13.75
N VAL A 401 -15.48 -27.77 -13.76
CA VAL A 401 -14.96 -27.05 -14.95
C VAL A 401 -16.03 -26.24 -15.69
N PRO A 402 -15.99 -24.90 -15.68
CA PRO A 402 -16.63 -24.12 -16.72
C PRO A 402 -15.86 -24.34 -18.03
N ARG A 403 -16.56 -24.97 -18.98
CA ARG A 403 -16.26 -24.90 -20.41
C ARG A 403 -16.06 -23.40 -20.73
N SER A 404 -14.92 -23.04 -21.29
CA SER A 404 -14.71 -21.73 -21.89
C SER A 404 -15.86 -21.49 -22.87
N GLU A 405 -16.87 -20.72 -22.48
CA GLU A 405 -17.58 -19.91 -23.45
C GLU A 405 -16.56 -18.85 -23.87
N THR A 406 -15.78 -19.21 -24.89
CA THR A 406 -15.06 -18.25 -25.70
C THR A 406 -16.11 -17.39 -26.38
N ARG A 407 -16.65 -16.42 -25.64
CA ARG A 407 -17.26 -15.26 -26.28
C ARG A 407 -16.08 -14.54 -26.89
N THR A 408 -15.89 -14.74 -28.19
CA THR A 408 -14.96 -13.95 -29.00
C THR A 408 -15.43 -12.51 -28.90
N VAL A 409 -14.89 -11.77 -27.93
CA VAL A 409 -14.90 -10.31 -28.01
C VAL A 409 -14.00 -10.00 -29.18
N ASP A 410 -14.59 -9.48 -30.26
CA ASP A 410 -13.86 -9.03 -31.42
C ASP A 410 -12.72 -8.14 -30.94
N ARG A 411 -11.50 -8.56 -31.29
CA ARG A 411 -10.25 -7.89 -30.95
C ARG A 411 -10.13 -6.61 -31.77
N ASN A 412 -10.97 -5.64 -31.45
CA ASN A 412 -10.93 -4.31 -32.01
C ASN A 412 -10.07 -3.42 -31.10
N THR A 413 -8.80 -3.79 -30.94
CA THR A 413 -7.75 -2.97 -30.29
C THR A 413 -7.61 -1.59 -30.97
N ALA A 414 -8.11 -1.43 -32.19
CA ALA A 414 -8.17 -0.17 -32.93
C ALA A 414 -9.35 0.77 -32.55
N THR A 415 -10.31 0.34 -31.71
CA THR A 415 -11.49 1.15 -31.33
C THR A 415 -11.34 1.88 -29.99
N SER A 416 -10.19 1.73 -29.32
CA SER A 416 -9.99 2.32 -27.99
C SER A 416 -9.50 3.78 -28.05
N ILE A 417 -8.70 4.18 -29.03
CA ILE A 417 -8.12 5.54 -29.03
C ILE A 417 -9.19 6.63 -29.21
N THR A 418 -10.12 6.47 -30.15
CA THR A 418 -11.16 7.46 -30.45
C THR A 418 -12.15 7.66 -29.30
N THR A 419 -12.40 6.61 -28.53
CA THR A 419 -13.31 6.63 -27.38
C THR A 419 -12.71 7.36 -26.18
N TYR A 420 -11.39 7.20 -25.94
CA TYR A 420 -10.73 7.74 -24.74
C TYR A 420 -9.97 9.05 -24.96
N LEU A 421 -9.61 9.39 -26.20
CA LEU A 421 -8.92 10.65 -26.52
C LEU A 421 -9.69 11.89 -26.04
N PRO A 422 -11.03 12.01 -26.20
CA PRO A 422 -11.77 13.16 -25.66
C PRO A 422 -11.67 13.28 -24.13
N ALA A 423 -11.64 12.16 -23.41
CA ALA A 423 -11.50 12.17 -21.96
C ALA A 423 -10.09 12.60 -21.53
N LEU A 424 -9.05 12.11 -22.22
CA LEU A 424 -7.66 12.55 -21.99
C LEU A 424 -7.46 14.04 -22.28
N LEU A 425 -8.05 14.56 -23.37
CA LEU A 425 -7.96 15.99 -23.70
C LEU A 425 -8.68 16.87 -22.65
N ARG A 426 -9.85 16.44 -22.16
CA ARG A 426 -10.53 17.12 -21.05
C ARG A 426 -9.69 17.12 -19.78
N ALA A 427 -9.07 15.99 -19.44
CA ALA A 427 -8.18 15.90 -18.28
C ALA A 427 -6.93 16.78 -18.45
N ALA A 428 -6.38 16.89 -19.67
CA ALA A 428 -5.28 17.79 -19.98
C ALA A 428 -5.65 19.28 -19.78
N VAL A 429 -6.90 19.68 -20.08
CA VAL A 429 -7.38 21.03 -19.77
C VAL A 429 -7.42 21.28 -18.27
N ILE A 430 -7.86 20.29 -17.47
CA ILE A 430 -7.83 20.39 -16.00
C ILE A 430 -6.40 20.53 -15.50
N THR A 431 -5.47 19.71 -16.00
CA THR A 431 -4.03 19.82 -15.72
C THR A 431 -3.50 21.23 -16.01
N LEU A 432 -3.81 21.78 -17.18
CA LEU A 432 -3.34 23.12 -17.57
C LEU A 432 -3.96 24.22 -16.71
N LEU A 433 -5.28 24.16 -16.47
CA LEU A 433 -6.00 25.15 -15.65
C LEU A 433 -5.45 25.17 -14.22
N LEU A 434 -5.31 24.00 -13.61
CA LEU A 434 -4.75 23.85 -12.27
C LEU A 434 -3.33 24.41 -12.20
N SER A 435 -2.51 24.10 -13.21
CA SER A 435 -1.12 24.59 -13.28
C SER A 435 -1.06 26.11 -13.39
N VAL A 436 -1.90 26.72 -14.24
CA VAL A 436 -1.96 28.17 -14.41
C VAL A 436 -2.43 28.86 -13.13
N LEU A 437 -3.49 28.36 -12.49
CA LEU A 437 -4.01 28.95 -11.26
C LEU A 437 -3.00 28.86 -10.10
N ALA A 438 -2.36 27.69 -9.94
CA ALA A 438 -1.32 27.50 -8.94
C ALA A 438 -0.11 28.41 -9.21
N MET A 439 0.30 28.57 -10.48
CA MET A 439 1.40 29.47 -10.84
C MET A 439 1.06 30.96 -10.61
N VAL A 440 -0.16 31.39 -10.94
CA VAL A 440 -0.61 32.77 -10.62
C VAL A 440 -0.54 33.03 -9.12
N LEU A 441 -0.98 32.07 -8.30
CA LEU A 441 -0.89 32.16 -6.85
C LEU A 441 0.59 32.17 -6.39
N ALA A 442 1.43 31.31 -6.96
CA ALA A 442 2.86 31.21 -6.66
C ALA A 442 3.61 32.51 -6.97
N ILE A 443 3.39 33.12 -8.13
CA ILE A 443 3.98 34.41 -8.51
C ILE A 443 3.54 35.51 -7.53
N THR A 444 2.23 35.58 -7.27
CA THR A 444 1.66 36.63 -6.41
C THR A 444 2.22 36.57 -4.99
N ILE A 445 2.20 35.38 -4.38
CA ILE A 445 2.72 35.17 -3.03
C ILE A 445 4.26 35.26 -3.02
N GLY A 446 4.92 34.67 -4.01
CA GLY A 446 6.38 34.64 -4.14
C GLY A 446 6.99 36.04 -4.20
N ILE A 447 6.38 36.97 -4.95
CA ILE A 447 6.81 38.39 -4.99
C ILE A 447 6.70 39.02 -3.60
N GLY A 448 5.59 38.78 -2.89
CA GLY A 448 5.39 39.27 -1.53
C GLY A 448 6.43 38.73 -0.54
N LEU A 449 6.69 37.42 -0.59
CA LEU A 449 7.70 36.75 0.22
C LEU A 449 9.11 37.30 -0.07
N ALA A 450 9.46 37.46 -1.34
CA ALA A 450 10.76 37.99 -1.76
C ALA A 450 10.95 39.44 -1.28
N ALA A 451 9.96 40.30 -1.51
CA ALA A 451 10.00 41.69 -1.07
C ALA A 451 10.12 41.80 0.46
N GLY A 452 9.35 41.01 1.21
CA GLY A 452 9.43 40.96 2.67
C GLY A 452 10.78 40.46 3.18
N ARG A 453 11.43 39.54 2.46
CA ARG A 453 12.77 39.05 2.84
C ARG A 453 13.90 40.00 2.49
N VAL A 454 13.77 40.78 1.41
CA VAL A 454 14.78 41.78 1.00
C VAL A 454 14.65 43.07 1.81
N TYR A 455 13.44 43.58 1.98
CA TYR A 455 13.20 44.92 2.55
C TYR A 455 12.61 44.89 3.97
N GLY A 456 12.13 43.75 4.45
CA GLY A 456 11.48 43.65 5.75
C GLY A 456 12.43 43.77 6.94
N ALA A 457 11.86 44.16 8.09
CA ALA A 457 12.57 44.18 9.35
C ALA A 457 13.05 42.78 9.74
N ARG A 458 14.07 42.70 10.61
CA ARG A 458 14.72 41.45 11.01
C ARG A 458 13.74 40.35 11.46
N PRO A 459 12.69 40.62 12.28
CA PRO A 459 11.74 39.58 12.68
C PRO A 459 10.92 39.03 11.50
N LEU A 460 10.40 39.91 10.64
CA LEU A 460 9.65 39.51 9.45
C LEU A 460 10.51 38.65 8.53
N ARG A 461 11.76 39.08 8.29
CA ARG A 461 12.70 38.33 7.44
C ARG A 461 12.98 36.93 8.00
N ILE A 462 13.15 36.77 9.31
CA ILE A 462 13.35 35.46 9.94
C ILE A 462 12.11 34.58 9.74
N LEU A 463 10.91 35.12 10.00
CA LEU A 463 9.66 34.37 9.83
C LEU A 463 9.46 33.89 8.38
N LEU A 464 9.64 34.77 7.41
CA LEU A 464 9.48 34.44 5.99
C LEU A 464 10.57 33.47 5.50
N THR A 465 11.78 33.57 6.04
CA THR A 465 12.86 32.62 5.73
C THR A 465 12.52 31.24 6.28
N ALA A 466 12.03 31.15 7.53
CA ALA A 466 11.61 29.88 8.12
C ALA A 466 10.48 29.22 7.31
N TYR A 467 9.47 29.98 6.87
CA TYR A 467 8.43 29.47 5.97
C TYR A 467 9.04 28.85 4.70
N VAL A 468 9.92 29.57 4.00
CA VAL A 468 10.52 29.10 2.75
C VAL A 468 11.39 27.86 2.98
N GLU A 469 12.18 27.83 4.05
CA GLU A 469 13.03 26.68 4.39
C GLU A 469 12.21 25.42 4.70
N ILE A 470 11.11 25.54 5.45
CA ILE A 470 10.22 24.43 5.77
C ILE A 470 9.51 23.91 4.51
N ILE A 471 8.95 24.81 3.71
CA ILE A 471 8.17 24.44 2.51
C ILE A 471 9.07 23.82 1.44
N ARG A 472 10.28 24.36 1.21
CA ARG A 472 11.23 23.76 0.27
C ARG A 472 11.90 22.50 0.81
N GLY A 473 11.92 22.33 2.14
CA GLY A 473 12.48 21.17 2.83
C GLY A 473 11.50 19.98 2.96
N THR A 474 10.22 20.17 2.59
CA THR A 474 9.19 19.13 2.70
C THR A 474 8.65 18.72 1.31
N PRO A 475 8.38 17.42 1.06
CA PRO A 475 7.84 16.98 -0.22
C PRO A 475 6.46 17.58 -0.51
N VAL A 476 6.22 18.01 -1.75
CA VAL A 476 4.95 18.61 -2.16
C VAL A 476 3.76 17.65 -2.00
N LEU A 477 3.96 16.35 -2.25
CA LEU A 477 2.91 15.33 -2.06
C LEU A 477 2.46 15.27 -0.59
N LEU A 478 3.40 15.33 0.36
CA LEU A 478 3.08 15.37 1.79
C LEU A 478 2.31 16.64 2.16
N GLN A 479 2.69 17.79 1.59
CA GLN A 479 1.96 19.05 1.80
C GLN A 479 0.52 18.97 1.28
N LEU A 480 0.29 18.34 0.13
CA LEU A 480 -1.05 18.10 -0.40
C LEU A 480 -1.89 17.22 0.53
N PHE A 481 -1.31 16.14 1.07
CA PHE A 481 -1.99 15.28 2.04
C PHE A 481 -2.36 16.02 3.32
N VAL A 482 -1.43 16.78 3.90
CA VAL A 482 -1.70 17.56 5.12
C VAL A 482 -2.79 18.59 4.86
N LEU A 483 -2.77 19.26 3.70
CA LEU A 483 -3.75 20.28 3.36
C LEU A 483 -5.15 19.70 3.08
N TYR A 484 -5.24 18.57 2.39
CA TYR A 484 -6.53 17.97 2.00
C TYR A 484 -7.11 17.07 3.10
N TYR A 485 -6.34 16.09 3.58
CA TYR A 485 -6.78 15.13 4.59
C TYR A 485 -6.50 15.59 6.02
N GLY A 486 -5.38 16.27 6.26
CA GLY A 486 -5.01 16.70 7.62
C GLY A 486 -5.82 17.88 8.16
N LEU A 487 -6.12 18.89 7.31
CA LEU A 487 -6.86 20.10 7.71
C LEU A 487 -8.38 19.95 7.59
N SER A 488 -8.84 18.80 7.07
CA SER A 488 -10.23 18.42 6.79
C SER A 488 -11.22 18.74 7.92
N ASP A 489 -10.81 18.55 9.17
CA ASP A 489 -11.67 18.73 10.35
C ASP A 489 -11.88 20.20 10.71
N VAL A 490 -10.95 21.08 10.29
CA VAL A 490 -11.01 22.52 10.53
C VAL A 490 -11.60 23.25 9.33
N VAL A 491 -11.15 22.90 8.12
CA VAL A 491 -11.58 23.52 6.87
C VAL A 491 -11.77 22.45 5.80
N ARG A 492 -12.99 22.37 5.24
CA ARG A 492 -13.32 21.45 4.15
C ARG A 492 -13.11 22.12 2.81
N LEU A 493 -11.92 21.94 2.23
CA LEU A 493 -11.62 22.42 0.89
C LEU A 493 -12.01 21.37 -0.16
N PRO A 494 -12.58 21.77 -1.31
CA PRO A 494 -12.71 20.85 -2.44
C PRO A 494 -11.31 20.50 -2.96
N ALA A 495 -11.13 19.26 -3.43
CA ALA A 495 -9.84 18.72 -3.89
C ALA A 495 -9.09 19.66 -4.86
N PHE A 496 -9.81 20.23 -5.84
CA PHE A 496 -9.22 21.17 -6.80
C PHE A 496 -8.67 22.45 -6.13
N ALA A 497 -9.36 23.00 -5.13
CA ALA A 497 -8.88 24.18 -4.42
C ALA A 497 -7.69 23.84 -3.51
N ALA A 498 -7.73 22.71 -2.82
CA ALA A 498 -6.60 22.21 -2.04
C ALA A 498 -5.36 22.02 -2.93
N ALA A 499 -5.54 21.51 -4.16
CA ALA A 499 -4.47 21.38 -5.14
C ALA A 499 -3.85 22.72 -5.55
N VAL A 500 -4.68 23.69 -5.93
CA VAL A 500 -4.22 25.03 -6.35
C VAL A 500 -3.48 25.74 -5.22
N ILE A 501 -4.02 25.67 -3.99
CA ILE A 501 -3.40 26.28 -2.82
C ILE A 501 -2.11 25.55 -2.44
N GLY A 502 -2.12 24.22 -2.39
CA GLY A 502 -0.96 23.42 -1.99
C GLY A 502 0.21 23.58 -2.96
N LEU A 503 -0.04 23.41 -4.26
CA LEU A 503 1.00 23.64 -5.28
C LEU A 503 1.42 25.11 -5.32
N GLY A 504 0.47 26.05 -5.24
CA GLY A 504 0.78 27.48 -5.31
C GLY A 504 1.59 27.98 -4.13
N LEU A 505 1.30 27.53 -2.90
CA LEU A 505 2.10 27.86 -1.71
C LEU A 505 3.48 27.22 -1.73
N ASN A 506 3.56 25.97 -2.22
CA ASN A 506 4.84 25.29 -2.43
C ASN A 506 5.73 26.06 -3.41
N TYR A 507 5.22 26.30 -4.62
CA TYR A 507 5.95 27.02 -5.66
C TYR A 507 6.18 28.49 -5.30
N ALA A 508 5.32 29.14 -4.51
CA ALA A 508 5.60 30.48 -3.99
C ALA A 508 6.91 30.58 -3.21
N ALA A 509 7.28 29.52 -2.47
CA ALA A 509 8.54 29.47 -1.76
C ALA A 509 9.74 29.40 -2.72
N TYR A 510 9.65 28.61 -3.80
CA TYR A 510 10.69 28.54 -4.84
C TYR A 510 10.80 29.85 -5.63
N GLU A 511 9.67 30.38 -6.10
CA GLU A 511 9.59 31.66 -6.81
C GLU A 511 10.13 32.81 -5.96
N SER A 512 9.87 32.82 -4.65
CA SER A 512 10.42 33.84 -3.75
C SER A 512 11.94 33.90 -3.74
N GLU A 513 12.62 32.76 -3.90
CA GLU A 513 14.09 32.71 -3.95
C GLU A 513 14.62 33.18 -5.29
N ILE A 514 13.93 32.85 -6.39
CA ILE A 514 14.22 33.37 -7.72
C ILE A 514 14.13 34.91 -7.71
N TYR A 515 13.02 35.46 -7.19
CA TYR A 515 12.82 36.91 -7.17
C TYR A 515 13.79 37.60 -6.22
N ARG A 516 14.09 37.02 -5.05
CA ARG A 516 15.09 37.55 -4.12
C ARG A 516 16.47 37.60 -4.78
N ALA A 517 16.90 36.50 -5.39
CA ALA A 517 18.18 36.43 -6.10
C ALA A 517 18.24 37.41 -7.28
N ALA A 518 17.15 37.54 -8.03
CA ALA A 518 17.06 38.50 -9.14
C ALA A 518 17.13 39.95 -8.67
N LEU A 519 16.50 40.29 -7.54
CA LEU A 519 16.61 41.60 -6.92
C LEU A 519 18.04 41.88 -6.44
N GLU A 520 18.70 40.91 -5.82
CA GLU A 520 20.07 41.03 -5.29
C GLU A 520 21.15 41.06 -6.38
N ALA A 521 20.87 40.49 -7.56
CA ALA A 521 21.80 40.49 -8.70
C ALA A 521 22.00 41.86 -9.35
N ILE A 522 21.12 42.84 -9.08
CA ILE A 522 21.26 44.20 -9.64
C ILE A 522 22.41 44.94 -8.94
N PRO A 523 23.39 45.49 -9.69
CA PRO A 523 24.55 46.15 -9.10
C PRO A 523 24.18 47.30 -8.15
N THR A 524 24.80 47.33 -6.97
CA THR A 524 24.56 48.37 -5.96
C THR A 524 24.88 49.77 -6.48
N LEU A 525 25.91 49.92 -7.33
CA LEU A 525 26.29 51.19 -7.96
C LEU A 525 25.16 51.82 -8.79
N GLN A 526 24.32 51.00 -9.45
CA GLN A 526 23.17 51.54 -10.17
C GLN A 526 22.11 52.10 -9.23
N LEU A 527 21.92 51.44 -8.08
CA LEU A 527 20.97 51.88 -7.06
C LEU A 527 21.49 53.15 -6.37
N GLU A 528 22.79 53.25 -6.11
CA GLU A 528 23.43 54.44 -5.55
C GLU A 528 23.36 55.63 -6.52
N ALA A 529 23.65 55.43 -7.82
CA ALA A 529 23.49 56.46 -8.84
C ALA A 529 22.05 56.96 -8.92
N ALA A 530 21.07 56.06 -8.84
CA ALA A 530 19.66 56.41 -8.81
C ALA A 530 19.27 57.25 -7.57
N ARG A 531 19.86 56.95 -6.40
CA ARG A 531 19.70 57.78 -5.18
C ARG A 531 20.32 59.16 -5.34
N THR A 532 21.50 59.27 -5.95
CA THR A 532 22.15 60.56 -6.24
C THR A 532 21.32 61.44 -7.17
N LEU A 533 20.58 60.84 -8.10
CA LEU A 533 19.62 61.52 -8.96
C LEU A 533 18.32 61.94 -8.25
N GLY A 534 18.19 61.69 -6.95
CA GLY A 534 17.04 62.09 -6.14
C GLY A 534 15.83 61.15 -6.24
N LEU A 535 16.01 59.94 -6.78
CA LEU A 535 14.92 58.95 -6.82
C LEU A 535 14.66 58.36 -5.43
N SER A 536 13.40 58.33 -5.01
CA SER A 536 12.96 57.61 -3.80
C SER A 536 13.11 56.09 -3.97
N GLU A 537 13.21 55.34 -2.86
CA GLU A 537 13.35 53.87 -2.90
C GLU A 537 12.20 53.18 -3.67
N GLY A 538 10.97 53.72 -3.61
CA GLY A 538 9.85 53.24 -4.41
C GLY A 538 10.02 53.49 -5.91
N GLN A 539 10.58 54.64 -6.29
CA GLN A 539 10.93 54.94 -7.68
C GLN A 539 12.09 54.07 -8.16
N ILE A 540 13.13 53.87 -7.34
CA ILE A 540 14.24 52.96 -7.65
C ILE A 540 13.72 51.55 -7.88
N LEU A 541 12.82 51.05 -7.01
CA LEU A 541 12.20 49.74 -7.19
C LEU A 541 11.37 49.65 -8.47
N ARG A 542 10.51 50.63 -8.74
CA ARG A 542 9.57 50.58 -9.88
C ARG A 542 10.25 50.85 -11.23
N LEU A 543 11.22 51.75 -11.28
CA LEU A 543 11.81 52.26 -12.53
C LEU A 543 13.16 51.62 -12.86
N VAL A 544 13.95 51.22 -11.85
CA VAL A 544 15.33 50.74 -12.06
C VAL A 544 15.46 49.26 -11.71
N ARG A 545 15.25 48.88 -10.45
CA ARG A 545 15.54 47.53 -9.94
C ARG A 545 14.52 46.51 -10.40
N GLY A 546 13.23 46.80 -10.29
CA GLY A 546 12.13 45.89 -10.58
C GLY A 546 12.08 45.41 -12.03
N PRO A 547 12.12 46.31 -13.03
CA PRO A 547 12.12 45.89 -14.43
C PRO A 547 13.31 45.00 -14.78
N GLN A 548 14.50 45.29 -14.26
CA GLN A 548 15.72 44.49 -14.47
C GLN A 548 15.65 43.14 -13.75
N ALA A 549 15.22 43.12 -12.48
CA ALA A 549 15.05 41.89 -11.72
C ALA A 549 14.01 40.97 -12.35
N LEU A 550 12.89 41.52 -12.86
CA LEU A 550 11.91 40.74 -13.61
C LEU A 550 12.56 40.08 -14.84
N ARG A 551 13.44 40.78 -15.56
CA ARG A 551 14.16 40.19 -16.70
C ARG A 551 14.99 38.97 -16.31
N LEU A 552 15.69 39.08 -15.17
CA LEU A 552 16.52 38.00 -14.63
C LEU A 552 15.68 36.82 -14.12
N ALA A 553 14.49 37.08 -13.59
CA ALA A 553 13.61 36.05 -13.03
C ALA A 553 12.80 35.27 -14.07
N LEU A 554 12.53 35.83 -15.25
CA LEU A 554 11.62 35.23 -16.25
C LEU A 554 12.03 33.82 -16.71
N ALA A 555 13.33 33.59 -16.96
CA ALA A 555 13.78 32.30 -17.48
C ALA A 555 13.64 31.18 -16.42
N PRO A 556 14.15 31.37 -15.18
CA PRO A 556 13.89 30.43 -14.09
C PRO A 556 12.40 30.21 -13.79
N MET A 557 11.60 31.29 -13.71
CA MET A 557 10.15 31.21 -13.44
C MET A 557 9.41 30.38 -14.50
N THR A 558 9.77 30.53 -15.79
CA THR A 558 9.13 29.73 -16.85
C THR A 558 9.55 28.26 -16.78
N ASN A 559 10.77 27.97 -16.33
CA ASN A 559 11.21 26.60 -16.10
C ASN A 559 10.44 25.96 -14.93
N ASP A 560 10.25 26.69 -13.84
CA ASP A 560 9.45 26.24 -12.70
C ASP A 560 7.98 26.06 -13.08
N PHE A 561 7.43 26.85 -14.01
CA PHE A 561 6.08 26.59 -14.55
C PHE A 561 5.98 25.25 -15.28
N VAL A 562 7.00 24.88 -16.05
CA VAL A 562 7.06 23.58 -16.73
C VAL A 562 7.21 22.44 -15.72
N ALA A 563 7.94 22.66 -14.62
CA ALA A 563 8.02 21.70 -13.52
C ALA A 563 6.67 21.56 -12.81
N LEU A 564 6.00 22.66 -12.49
CA LEU A 564 4.68 22.68 -11.84
C LEU A 564 3.66 21.91 -12.67
N LEU A 565 3.68 22.09 -13.99
CA LEU A 565 2.80 21.35 -14.90
C LEU A 565 2.97 19.84 -14.78
N LYS A 566 4.18 19.34 -14.52
CA LYS A 566 4.43 17.91 -14.30
C LYS A 566 4.07 17.49 -12.87
N ASP A 567 4.42 18.30 -11.88
CA ASP A 567 4.10 18.03 -10.48
C ASP A 567 2.58 18.04 -10.21
N SER A 568 1.79 18.67 -11.08
CA SER A 568 0.33 18.57 -11.04
C SER A 568 -0.18 17.11 -11.10
N SER A 569 0.60 16.18 -11.65
CA SER A 569 0.29 14.74 -11.63
C SER A 569 0.17 14.17 -10.21
N LEU A 570 0.85 14.77 -9.23
CA LEU A 570 0.78 14.36 -7.82
C LEU A 570 -0.59 14.65 -7.18
N VAL A 571 -1.38 15.55 -7.79
CA VAL A 571 -2.71 15.89 -7.29
C VAL A 571 -3.72 14.76 -7.52
N SER A 572 -3.42 13.81 -8.42
CA SER A 572 -4.22 12.60 -8.64
C SER A 572 -4.53 11.85 -7.34
N VAL A 573 -3.57 11.84 -6.41
CA VAL A 573 -3.63 11.15 -5.11
C VAL A 573 -4.63 11.81 -4.14
N ILE A 574 -4.99 13.08 -4.36
CA ILE A 574 -6.05 13.77 -3.61
C ILE A 574 -7.34 13.90 -4.43
N THR A 575 -7.67 12.88 -5.24
CA THR A 575 -8.94 12.71 -5.98
C THR A 575 -9.17 13.64 -7.18
N VAL A 576 -8.18 14.48 -7.56
CA VAL A 576 -8.32 15.30 -8.75
C VAL A 576 -8.02 14.44 -9.98
N VAL A 577 -9.03 14.26 -10.83
CA VAL A 577 -8.87 13.53 -12.09
C VAL A 577 -8.20 14.44 -13.13
N GLU A 578 -6.87 14.50 -13.05
CA GLU A 578 -6.02 15.12 -14.05
C GLU A 578 -5.53 14.10 -15.09
N LEU A 579 -4.69 14.52 -16.04
CA LEU A 579 -4.23 13.72 -17.17
C LEU A 579 -3.62 12.36 -16.76
N THR A 580 -2.77 12.32 -15.73
CA THR A 580 -2.14 11.08 -15.24
C THR A 580 -3.16 10.14 -14.61
N LYS A 581 -4.04 10.63 -13.72
CA LYS A 581 -5.13 9.83 -13.14
C LYS A 581 -6.04 9.23 -14.21
N GLN A 582 -6.46 10.05 -15.19
CA GLN A 582 -7.29 9.58 -16.28
C GLN A 582 -6.59 8.51 -17.14
N THR A 583 -5.27 8.64 -17.31
CA THR A 583 -4.45 7.65 -18.01
C THR A 583 -4.36 6.35 -17.22
N ALA A 584 -4.16 6.41 -15.90
CA ALA A 584 -4.09 5.23 -15.03
C ALA A 584 -5.41 4.43 -15.07
N ILE A 585 -6.55 5.11 -14.93
CA ILE A 585 -7.89 4.49 -15.03
C ILE A 585 -8.02 3.75 -16.37
N TYR A 586 -7.63 4.40 -17.47
CA TYR A 586 -7.71 3.78 -18.80
C TYR A 586 -6.70 2.62 -18.97
N ALA A 587 -5.50 2.74 -18.43
CA ALA A 587 -4.47 1.70 -18.50
C ALA A 587 -4.89 0.43 -17.77
N THR A 588 -5.53 0.54 -16.61
CA THR A 588 -6.07 -0.61 -15.89
C THR A 588 -7.27 -1.21 -16.62
N ASN A 589 -8.19 -0.40 -17.17
CA ASN A 589 -9.32 -0.92 -17.96
C ASN A 589 -8.88 -1.61 -19.25
N ALA A 590 -7.84 -1.08 -19.92
CA ALA A 590 -7.22 -1.72 -21.08
C ALA A 590 -6.22 -2.82 -20.69
N GLY A 591 -5.98 -3.02 -19.40
CA GLY A 591 -4.93 -3.84 -18.77
C GLY A 591 -3.50 -3.56 -19.25
N SER A 592 -3.25 -2.49 -19.99
CA SER A 592 -1.95 -2.20 -20.62
C SER A 592 -1.64 -0.72 -20.55
N TRP A 593 -0.43 -0.40 -20.08
CA TRP A 593 0.09 0.96 -20.04
C TRP A 593 0.70 1.44 -21.36
N ALA A 594 0.94 0.55 -22.33
CA ALA A 594 1.71 0.89 -23.54
C ALA A 594 1.04 2.01 -24.37
N ILE A 595 -0.23 1.82 -24.74
CA ILE A 595 -0.98 2.80 -25.55
C ILE A 595 -1.40 4.01 -24.71
N PRO A 596 -2.03 3.86 -23.53
CA PRO A 596 -2.45 4.99 -22.70
C PRO A 596 -1.28 5.86 -22.25
N GLY A 597 -0.18 5.22 -21.81
CA GLY A 597 1.03 5.89 -21.38
C GLY A 597 1.72 6.65 -22.51
N ALA A 598 1.79 6.07 -23.72
CA ALA A 598 2.34 6.76 -24.88
C ALA A 598 1.50 8.00 -25.26
N LEU A 599 0.17 7.89 -25.26
CA LEU A 599 -0.73 9.02 -25.51
C LEU A 599 -0.56 10.11 -24.45
N CYS A 600 -0.52 9.73 -23.17
CA CYS A 600 -0.29 10.65 -22.06
C CYS A 600 1.05 11.39 -22.22
N ALA A 601 2.13 10.67 -22.53
CA ALA A 601 3.45 11.26 -22.77
C ALA A 601 3.42 12.25 -23.95
N ILE A 602 2.74 11.92 -25.04
CA ILE A 602 2.55 12.83 -26.19
C ILE A 602 1.81 14.08 -25.76
N VAL A 603 0.73 13.96 -24.98
CA VAL A 603 -0.07 15.11 -24.53
C VAL A 603 0.76 15.99 -23.58
N TYR A 604 1.46 15.41 -22.60
CA TYR A 604 2.39 16.17 -21.73
C TYR A 604 3.46 16.89 -22.55
N LEU A 605 4.11 16.21 -23.50
CA LEU A 605 5.11 16.82 -24.38
C LEU A 605 4.51 17.94 -25.24
N SER A 606 3.29 17.77 -25.74
CA SER A 606 2.59 18.77 -26.54
C SER A 606 2.28 20.04 -25.74
N MET A 607 2.05 19.91 -24.42
CA MET A 607 1.86 21.05 -23.52
C MET A 607 3.20 21.66 -23.07
N SER A 608 4.18 20.84 -22.70
CA SER A 608 5.44 21.31 -22.12
C SER A 608 6.39 21.89 -23.17
N LEU A 609 6.48 21.30 -24.38
CA LEU A 609 7.45 21.75 -25.38
C LEU A 609 7.21 23.19 -25.88
N PRO A 610 5.97 23.63 -26.17
CA PRO A 610 5.70 25.04 -26.47
C PRO A 610 6.12 25.97 -25.34
N LEU A 611 5.83 25.62 -24.08
CA LEU A 611 6.23 26.39 -22.91
C LEU A 611 7.75 26.47 -22.77
N SER A 612 8.47 25.35 -22.92
CA SER A 612 9.93 25.34 -22.90
C SER A 612 10.55 26.11 -24.07
N ARG A 613 9.93 26.08 -25.26
CA ARG A 613 10.38 26.90 -26.41
C ARG A 613 10.15 28.38 -26.14
N MET A 614 9.03 28.75 -25.54
CA MET A 614 8.73 30.11 -25.14
C MET A 614 9.72 30.61 -24.09
N ALA A 615 10.04 29.79 -23.08
CA ALA A 615 11.07 30.06 -22.09
C ALA A 615 12.42 30.40 -22.73
N ARG A 616 12.90 29.54 -23.65
CA ARG A 616 14.17 29.75 -24.35
C ARG A 616 14.17 31.00 -25.23
N ARG A 617 13.05 31.31 -25.89
CA ARG A 617 12.92 32.54 -26.69
C ARG A 617 12.97 33.79 -25.81
N LEU A 618 12.30 33.76 -24.66
CA LEU A 618 12.35 34.84 -23.68
C LEU A 618 13.77 35.02 -23.14
N GLU A 619 14.43 33.92 -22.78
CA GLU A 619 15.82 33.93 -22.33
C GLU A 619 16.77 34.54 -23.37
N GLN A 620 16.69 34.09 -24.63
CA GLN A 620 17.54 34.62 -25.70
C GLN A 620 17.33 36.11 -25.97
N ARG A 621 16.07 36.59 -25.91
CA ARG A 621 15.74 38.00 -26.15
C ARG A 621 16.16 38.89 -24.97
N TRP A 622 16.29 38.33 -23.77
CA TRP A 622 16.49 39.09 -22.53
C TRP A 622 17.85 38.80 -21.88
N LYS A 623 18.75 38.09 -22.57
CA LYS A 623 20.18 38.01 -22.21
C LYS A 623 20.74 39.42 -22.10
N ILE A 624 21.07 39.81 -20.87
CA ILE A 624 21.82 41.03 -20.60
C ILE A 624 23.25 40.72 -21.01
N VAL A 625 23.70 41.30 -22.12
CA VAL A 625 25.09 41.27 -22.60
C VAL A 625 25.91 42.28 -21.82
#